data_AF-A0A931PBD2-F1
#
_entry.id   AF-A0A931PBD2-F1
#
_cell.length_a   1.000
_cell.length_b   1.000
_cell.length_c   1.000
_cell.angle_alpha   90.00
_cell.angle_beta   90.00
_cell.angle_gamma   90.00
#
_symmetry.space_group_name_H-M   'P 1'
#
loop_
_entity.id
_entity.type
_entity.pdbx_description
1 polymer ?
#
loop_
_entity_poly.entity_id
_entity_poly.type
_entity_poly.pdbx_seq_one_letter_code
_entity_poly.pdbx_strand_id
1 'polypeptide(L)'
;MFKREYLHVPIELIQFAHKNKMHRALGLYLLLKASCDGHILLTTEHKSRLMLLLGIRDNRSFRKHLQKLITENWIGHNATMGVYYIRGCKSLRKRYGFRHNTAAVFYIANDARNITAFVHGAIINNEIRRRTKARNARVKKLAGSSALLKESALHELAGKGLISEYIGLSLSVIGKILGVSQSQADRIKVNLKSLGYVKLKVKHKVICELDEPDFTLIKFMPPNRRYSVVKKIKKKKVVYEFRERSFDEIVSRMEFKNQRAVVRKLGLGAAGGGSK
;
A
#
# COMPACT_ATOMS: atom_id res chain seq x y z
N MET A 1 -12.39 -24.86 -1.08
CA MET A 1 -12.85 -23.46 -0.96
C MET A 1 -12.00 -22.75 0.10
N PHE A 2 -11.67 -21.47 -0.03
CA PHE A 2 -10.96 -20.76 1.05
C PHE A 2 -11.92 -20.54 2.23
N LYS A 3 -11.44 -20.71 3.46
CA LYS A 3 -12.24 -20.46 4.67
C LYS A 3 -12.44 -18.97 4.94
N ARG A 4 -11.59 -18.13 4.36
CA ARG A 4 -11.57 -16.67 4.54
C ARG A 4 -11.49 -16.03 3.17
N GLU A 5 -12.17 -14.92 2.95
CA GLU A 5 -12.09 -14.14 1.71
C GLU A 5 -10.93 -13.13 1.72
N TYR A 6 -10.60 -12.63 2.92
CA TYR A 6 -9.53 -11.68 3.14
C TYR A 6 -8.73 -11.98 4.41
N LEU A 7 -7.53 -11.42 4.48
CA LEU A 7 -6.63 -11.52 5.64
C LEU A 7 -6.13 -10.15 6.08
N HIS A 8 -5.89 -10.00 7.39
CA HIS A 8 -5.19 -8.84 7.94
C HIS A 8 -3.70 -9.15 8.08
N VAL A 9 -2.89 -8.57 7.20
CA VAL A 9 -1.46 -8.85 7.10
C VAL A 9 -0.66 -7.72 7.77
N PRO A 10 0.12 -7.98 8.84
CA PRO A 10 0.95 -6.95 9.48
C PRO A 10 1.85 -6.26 8.46
N ILE A 11 1.91 -4.92 8.50
CA ILE A 11 2.72 -4.17 7.54
C ILE A 11 4.22 -4.50 7.65
N GLU A 12 4.71 -4.78 8.86
CA GLU A 12 6.10 -5.17 9.09
C GLU A 12 6.42 -6.54 8.48
N LEU A 13 5.45 -7.47 8.44
CA LEU A 13 5.62 -8.75 7.77
C LEU A 13 5.74 -8.56 6.25
N ILE A 14 4.95 -7.63 5.68
CA ILE A 14 5.03 -7.26 4.27
C ILE A 14 6.39 -6.61 3.95
N GLN A 15 6.85 -5.68 4.79
CA GLN A 15 8.15 -5.03 4.66
C GLN A 15 9.30 -6.02 4.77
N PHE A 16 9.23 -6.95 5.72
CA PHE A 16 10.20 -8.04 5.86
C PHE A 16 10.25 -8.91 4.60
N ALA A 17 9.08 -9.33 4.09
CA ALA A 17 9.01 -10.11 2.86
C ALA A 17 9.56 -9.34 1.66
N HIS A 18 9.34 -8.02 1.61
CA HIS A 18 9.86 -7.16 0.56
C HIS A 18 11.40 -7.09 0.60
N LYS A 19 11.97 -6.77 1.76
CA LYS A 19 13.42 -6.67 1.99
C LYS A 19 14.14 -7.98 1.63
N ASN A 20 13.53 -9.13 1.93
CA ASN A 20 14.09 -10.46 1.66
C ASN A 20 13.72 -11.04 0.27
N LYS A 21 13.11 -10.24 -0.61
CA LYS A 21 12.67 -10.66 -1.96
C LYS A 21 11.79 -11.92 -1.92
N MET A 22 10.82 -11.96 -1.00
CA MET A 22 9.95 -13.10 -0.68
C MET A 22 8.50 -12.90 -1.11
N HIS A 23 8.18 -12.04 -2.09
CA HIS A 23 6.79 -11.68 -2.39
C HIS A 23 5.92 -12.90 -2.72
N ARG A 24 6.38 -13.80 -3.59
CA ARG A 24 5.64 -15.02 -3.95
C ARG A 24 5.51 -16.01 -2.78
N ALA A 25 6.54 -16.12 -1.94
CA ALA A 25 6.47 -16.94 -0.72
C ALA A 25 5.46 -16.36 0.28
N LEU A 26 5.44 -15.04 0.47
CA LEU A 26 4.40 -14.36 1.26
C LEU A 26 3.01 -14.67 0.70
N GLY A 27 2.80 -14.57 -0.61
CA GLY A 27 1.53 -14.93 -1.25
C GLY A 27 1.11 -16.37 -0.94
N LEU A 28 2.03 -17.33 -1.05
CA LEU A 28 1.78 -18.72 -0.70
C LEU A 28 1.38 -18.89 0.78
N TYR A 29 2.13 -18.26 1.69
CA TYR A 29 1.78 -18.28 3.12
C TYR A 29 0.37 -17.72 3.37
N LEU A 30 0.01 -16.60 2.74
CA LEU A 30 -1.30 -15.98 2.90
C LEU A 30 -2.42 -16.89 2.38
N LEU A 31 -2.25 -17.51 1.21
CA LEU A 31 -3.25 -18.43 0.68
C LEU A 31 -3.41 -19.67 1.58
N LEU A 32 -2.31 -20.27 2.03
CA LEU A 32 -2.37 -21.39 2.98
C LEU A 32 -3.08 -21.01 4.28
N LYS A 33 -2.77 -19.82 4.79
CA LYS A 33 -3.43 -19.27 5.98
C LYS A 33 -4.92 -18.97 5.77
N ALA A 34 -5.35 -18.68 4.56
CA ALA A 34 -6.76 -18.51 4.24
C ALA A 34 -7.49 -19.85 4.05
N SER A 35 -6.77 -20.91 3.66
CA SER A 35 -7.33 -22.26 3.49
C SER A 35 -7.55 -23.01 4.80
N CYS A 36 -6.89 -22.64 5.89
CA CYS A 36 -6.92 -23.43 7.13
C CYS A 36 -6.87 -22.60 8.43
N ASP A 37 -7.04 -23.30 9.55
CA ASP A 37 -7.00 -22.73 10.91
C ASP A 37 -5.69 -23.02 11.65
N GLY A 38 -4.69 -23.55 10.95
CA GLY A 38 -3.34 -23.73 11.50
C GLY A 38 -2.64 -25.00 11.05
N HIS A 39 -3.36 -25.98 10.51
CA HIS A 39 -2.80 -27.21 9.94
C HIS A 39 -3.46 -27.54 8.60
N ILE A 40 -2.70 -28.15 7.70
CA ILE A 40 -3.19 -28.48 6.35
C ILE A 40 -2.41 -29.66 5.75
N LEU A 41 -3.14 -30.58 5.11
CA LEU A 41 -2.57 -31.58 4.21
C LEU A 41 -2.64 -31.04 2.77
N LEU A 42 -1.51 -31.01 2.07
CA LEU A 42 -1.43 -30.47 0.71
C LEU A 42 -1.69 -31.56 -0.34
N THR A 43 -2.95 -31.74 -0.70
CA THR A 43 -3.32 -32.59 -1.84
C THR A 43 -2.84 -31.99 -3.16
N THR A 44 -2.71 -32.83 -4.19
CA THR A 44 -2.34 -32.38 -5.55
C THR A 44 -3.28 -31.32 -6.08
N GLU A 45 -4.59 -31.50 -5.92
CA GLU A 45 -5.61 -30.52 -6.34
C GLU A 45 -5.44 -29.17 -5.63
N HIS A 46 -5.28 -29.18 -4.30
CA HIS A 46 -5.10 -27.96 -3.51
C HIS A 46 -3.86 -27.20 -3.98
N LYS A 47 -2.76 -27.93 -4.17
CA LYS A 47 -1.51 -27.35 -4.66
C LYS A 47 -1.67 -26.72 -6.05
N SER A 48 -2.32 -27.42 -6.99
CA SER A 48 -2.60 -26.89 -8.34
C SER A 48 -3.42 -25.60 -8.26
N ARG A 49 -4.42 -25.53 -7.37
CA ARG A 49 -5.21 -24.32 -7.15
C ARG A 49 -4.38 -23.16 -6.59
N LEU A 50 -3.52 -23.41 -5.60
CA LEU A 50 -2.62 -22.39 -5.03
C LEU A 50 -1.64 -21.86 -6.09
N MET A 51 -1.10 -22.76 -6.90
CA MET A 51 -0.21 -22.42 -8.02
C MET A 51 -0.92 -21.54 -9.05
N LEU A 52 -2.13 -21.91 -9.46
CA LEU A 52 -2.95 -21.13 -10.40
C LEU A 52 -3.20 -19.71 -9.89
N LEU A 53 -3.64 -19.56 -8.63
CA LEU A 53 -3.95 -18.25 -8.04
C LEU A 53 -2.73 -17.35 -7.90
N LEU A 54 -1.55 -17.94 -7.61
CA LEU A 54 -0.29 -17.20 -7.57
C LEU A 54 0.35 -17.01 -8.95
N GLY A 55 -0.22 -17.56 -10.02
CA GLY A 55 0.41 -17.56 -11.34
C GLY A 55 1.76 -18.29 -11.38
N ILE A 56 1.94 -19.33 -10.56
CA ILE A 56 3.12 -20.20 -10.57
C ILE A 56 2.83 -21.35 -11.53
N ARG A 57 3.61 -21.45 -12.61
CA ARG A 57 3.42 -22.50 -13.64
C ARG A 57 4.08 -23.82 -13.27
N ASP A 58 5.16 -23.77 -12.50
CA ASP A 58 6.05 -24.90 -12.28
C ASP A 58 6.09 -25.33 -10.80
N ASN A 59 6.04 -26.64 -10.61
CA ASN A 59 6.08 -27.29 -9.31
C ASN A 59 7.42 -27.06 -8.58
N ARG A 60 8.55 -26.99 -9.29
CA ARG A 60 9.86 -26.70 -8.67
C ARG A 60 9.84 -25.32 -8.02
N SER A 61 9.24 -24.33 -8.69
CA SER A 61 9.07 -22.97 -8.15
C SER A 61 8.15 -22.94 -6.92
N PHE A 62 7.05 -23.70 -6.93
CA PHE A 62 6.18 -23.87 -5.75
C PHE A 62 6.97 -24.46 -4.56
N ARG A 63 7.70 -25.56 -4.78
CA ARG A 63 8.52 -26.21 -3.75
C ARG A 63 9.58 -25.25 -3.19
N LYS A 64 10.24 -24.46 -4.05
CA LYS A 64 11.21 -23.43 -3.64
C LYS A 64 10.58 -22.41 -2.68
N HIS A 65 9.37 -21.93 -2.99
CA HIS A 65 8.68 -20.98 -2.12
C HIS A 65 8.21 -21.60 -0.80
N LEU A 66 7.68 -22.83 -0.85
CA LEU A 66 7.28 -23.58 0.35
C LEU A 66 8.47 -23.85 1.26
N GLN A 67 9.60 -24.31 0.71
CA GLN A 67 10.82 -24.53 1.48
C GLN A 67 11.32 -23.24 2.12
N LYS A 68 11.26 -22.11 1.41
CA LYS A 68 11.64 -20.81 1.99
C LYS A 68 10.77 -20.44 3.20
N LEU A 69 9.47 -20.76 3.17
CA LEU A 69 8.57 -20.55 4.31
C LEU A 69 8.88 -21.49 5.48
N ILE A 70 9.34 -22.71 5.21
CA ILE A 70 9.77 -23.68 6.23
C ILE A 70 11.07 -23.22 6.89
N THR A 71 12.07 -22.81 6.09
CA THR A 71 13.34 -22.27 6.58
C THR A 71 13.13 -21.03 7.46
N GLU A 72 12.24 -20.12 7.03
CA GLU A 72 11.83 -18.97 7.84
C GLU A 72 10.92 -19.36 9.01
N ASN A 73 10.55 -20.63 9.18
CA ASN A 73 9.57 -21.19 10.14
C ASN A 73 8.30 -20.32 10.24
N TRP A 74 7.78 -19.97 9.06
CA TRP A 74 6.39 -19.52 8.87
C TRP A 74 5.44 -20.71 8.76
N ILE A 75 6.00 -21.85 8.32
CA ILE A 75 5.33 -23.12 8.20
C ILE A 75 6.19 -24.19 8.87
N GLY A 76 5.60 -24.99 9.76
CA GLY A 76 6.19 -26.25 10.21
C GLY A 76 5.79 -27.38 9.28
N HIS A 77 6.60 -28.44 9.20
CA HIS A 77 6.28 -29.62 8.39
C HIS A 77 6.57 -30.88 9.20
N ASN A 78 5.57 -31.76 9.33
CA ASN A 78 5.74 -33.10 9.86
C ASN A 78 5.82 -34.06 8.67
N ALA A 79 7.02 -34.59 8.39
CA ALA A 79 7.27 -35.45 7.26
C ALA A 79 6.54 -36.80 7.35
N THR A 80 6.38 -37.34 8.56
CA THR A 80 5.71 -38.63 8.80
C THR A 80 4.25 -38.58 8.41
N MET A 81 3.56 -37.49 8.77
CA MET A 81 2.13 -37.32 8.48
C MET A 81 1.85 -36.52 7.19
N GLY A 82 2.88 -35.91 6.59
CA GLY A 82 2.73 -34.98 5.47
C GLY A 82 1.96 -33.69 5.82
N VAL A 83 1.81 -33.36 7.11
CA VAL A 83 1.01 -32.23 7.58
C VAL A 83 1.87 -30.98 7.73
N TYR A 84 1.35 -29.84 7.24
CA TYR A 84 1.97 -28.53 7.39
C TYR A 84 1.26 -27.71 8.47
N TYR A 85 2.04 -27.07 9.35
CA TYR A 85 1.54 -26.20 10.42
C TYR A 85 1.77 -24.73 10.07
N ILE A 86 0.70 -24.01 9.77
CA ILE A 86 0.75 -22.60 9.36
C ILE A 86 0.79 -21.71 10.60
N ARG A 87 1.92 -21.04 10.85
CA ARG A 87 2.07 -20.16 12.02
C ARG A 87 1.13 -18.95 11.92
N GLY A 88 0.62 -18.51 13.07
CA GLY A 88 -0.18 -17.29 13.14
C GLY A 88 0.68 -16.03 12.98
N CYS A 89 0.10 -14.95 12.43
CA CYS A 89 0.78 -13.66 12.34
C CYS A 89 1.26 -13.15 13.71
N LYS A 90 0.55 -13.46 14.81
CA LYS A 90 0.99 -13.13 16.18
C LYS A 90 2.31 -13.81 16.54
N SER A 91 2.48 -15.08 16.19
CA SER A 91 3.72 -15.83 16.43
C SER A 91 4.88 -15.27 15.59
N LEU A 92 4.63 -14.95 14.32
CA LEU A 92 5.63 -14.30 13.46
C LEU A 92 6.05 -12.94 14.01
N ARG A 93 5.08 -12.14 14.48
CA ARG A 93 5.37 -10.84 15.08
C ARG A 93 6.25 -10.95 16.31
N LYS A 94 5.97 -11.89 17.22
CA LYS A 94 6.82 -12.13 18.40
C LYS A 94 8.24 -12.51 17.96
N ARG A 95 8.36 -13.44 17.02
CA ARG A 95 9.65 -13.94 16.55
C ARG A 95 10.53 -12.85 15.92
N TYR A 96 9.96 -12.02 15.05
CA TYR A 96 10.72 -10.98 14.35
C TYR A 96 10.69 -9.62 15.07
N GLY A 97 10.15 -9.54 16.29
CA GLY A 97 10.10 -8.30 17.07
C GLY A 97 9.22 -7.20 16.45
N PHE A 98 8.19 -7.54 15.69
CA PHE A 98 7.30 -6.60 15.01
C PHE A 98 6.38 -5.86 15.99
N ARG A 99 6.64 -4.56 16.18
CA ARG A 99 5.99 -3.72 17.21
C ARG A 99 4.71 -3.06 16.71
N HIS A 100 4.59 -2.81 15.41
CA HIS A 100 3.48 -2.07 14.83
C HIS A 100 2.24 -2.94 14.66
N ASN A 101 1.08 -2.38 15.01
CA ASN A 101 -0.23 -3.06 14.90
C ASN A 101 -0.97 -2.74 13.61
N THR A 102 -0.35 -2.03 12.66
CA THR A 102 -0.98 -1.72 11.37
C THR A 102 -0.96 -2.95 10.50
N ALA A 103 -2.12 -3.32 9.95
CA ALA A 103 -2.24 -4.40 8.99
C ALA A 103 -2.93 -3.92 7.71
N ALA A 104 -2.42 -4.33 6.55
CA ALA A 104 -3.08 -4.18 5.26
C ALA A 104 -4.12 -5.30 5.10
N VAL A 105 -5.24 -5.00 4.45
CA VAL A 105 -6.23 -6.02 4.07
C VAL A 105 -5.79 -6.65 2.76
N PHE A 106 -5.62 -7.97 2.75
CA PHE A 106 -5.29 -8.78 1.57
C PHE A 106 -6.53 -9.54 1.12
N TYR A 107 -7.08 -9.19 -0.03
CA TYR A 107 -8.24 -9.84 -0.64
C TYR A 107 -7.77 -10.95 -1.58
N ILE A 108 -8.12 -12.20 -1.28
CA ILE A 108 -7.54 -13.35 -1.98
C ILE A 108 -7.84 -13.33 -3.48
N ALA A 109 -9.07 -13.01 -3.85
CA ALA A 109 -9.52 -12.98 -5.24
C ALA A 109 -8.75 -11.95 -6.08
N ASN A 110 -8.43 -10.80 -5.49
CA ASN A 110 -7.86 -9.65 -6.22
C ASN A 110 -6.32 -9.60 -6.12
N ASP A 111 -5.78 -9.93 -4.95
CA ASP A 111 -4.39 -9.65 -4.61
C ASP A 111 -3.45 -10.84 -4.83
N ALA A 112 -3.95 -12.08 -4.82
CA ALA A 112 -3.10 -13.27 -4.89
C ALA A 112 -2.26 -13.33 -6.17
N ARG A 113 -2.90 -13.08 -7.32
CA ARG A 113 -2.21 -13.07 -8.62
C ARG A 113 -1.21 -11.93 -8.73
N ASN A 114 -1.54 -10.81 -8.07
CA ASN A 114 -0.82 -9.54 -8.10
C ASN A 114 0.01 -9.30 -6.82
N ILE A 115 0.51 -10.37 -6.17
CA ILE A 115 1.13 -10.28 -4.84
C ILE A 115 2.27 -9.24 -4.73
N THR A 116 3.08 -9.08 -5.78
CA THR A 116 4.14 -8.06 -5.81
C THR A 116 3.56 -6.64 -5.81
N ALA A 117 2.49 -6.40 -6.55
CA ALA A 117 1.81 -5.11 -6.55
C ALA A 117 1.11 -4.86 -5.21
N PHE A 118 0.48 -5.88 -4.61
CA PHE A 118 -0.05 -5.78 -3.25
C PHE A 118 1.05 -5.37 -2.24
N VAL A 119 2.22 -6.01 -2.29
CA VAL A 119 3.35 -5.68 -1.39
C VAL A 119 3.80 -4.24 -1.58
N HIS A 120 4.05 -3.80 -2.81
CA HIS A 120 4.47 -2.42 -3.10
C HIS A 120 3.39 -1.41 -2.70
N GLY A 121 2.14 -1.70 -3.04
CA GLY A 121 0.97 -0.90 -2.68
C GLY A 121 0.88 -0.73 -1.17
N ALA A 122 0.95 -1.82 -0.40
CA ALA A 122 0.80 -1.78 1.05
C ALA A 122 1.88 -0.90 1.70
N ILE A 123 3.13 -1.01 1.24
CA ILE A 123 4.24 -0.20 1.76
C ILE A 123 4.04 1.29 1.43
N ILE A 124 3.75 1.61 0.16
CA ILE A 124 3.52 3.00 -0.29
C ILE A 124 2.33 3.63 0.43
N ASN A 125 1.18 2.94 0.46
CA ASN A 125 -0.03 3.44 1.08
C ASN A 125 0.14 3.61 2.60
N ASN A 126 0.90 2.73 3.27
CA ASN A 126 1.23 2.88 4.69
C ASN A 126 2.09 4.13 4.96
N GLU A 127 3.06 4.43 4.09
CA GLU A 127 3.88 5.64 4.22
C GLU A 127 3.05 6.91 4.00
N ILE A 128 2.19 6.93 2.97
CA ILE A 128 1.25 8.05 2.75
C ILE A 128 0.40 8.26 3.99
N ARG A 129 -0.19 7.18 4.53
CA ARG A 129 -1.00 7.24 5.76
C ARG A 129 -0.21 7.76 6.95
N ARG A 130 1.07 7.37 7.10
CA ARG A 130 1.95 7.86 8.17
C ARG A 130 2.16 9.37 8.06
N ARG A 131 2.45 9.88 6.86
CA ARG A 131 2.60 11.32 6.58
C ARG A 131 1.31 12.09 6.80
N THR A 132 0.18 11.57 6.35
CA THR A 132 -1.16 12.16 6.60
C THR A 132 -1.42 12.28 8.10
N LYS A 133 -1.17 11.22 8.88
CA LYS A 133 -1.36 11.25 10.33
C LYS A 133 -0.46 12.28 11.01
N ALA A 134 0.81 12.34 10.63
CA ALA A 134 1.76 13.30 11.18
C ALA A 134 1.34 14.74 10.86
N ARG A 135 0.94 15.03 9.61
CA ARG A 135 0.38 16.34 9.21
C ARG A 135 -0.86 16.66 10.03
N ASN A 136 -1.81 15.75 10.12
CA ASN A 136 -3.07 16.00 10.84
C ASN A 136 -2.83 16.24 12.34
N ALA A 137 -1.88 15.53 12.96
CA ALA A 137 -1.48 15.80 14.34
C ALA A 137 -0.88 17.20 14.50
N ARG A 138 -0.05 17.64 13.54
CA ARG A 138 0.51 19.00 13.53
C ARG A 138 -0.57 20.07 13.36
N VAL A 139 -1.52 19.88 12.44
CA VAL A 139 -2.67 20.79 12.27
C VAL A 139 -3.47 20.88 13.56
N LYS A 140 -3.78 19.75 14.20
CA LYS A 140 -4.51 19.73 15.47
C LYS A 140 -3.80 20.53 16.57
N LYS A 141 -2.47 20.43 16.64
CA LYS A 141 -1.66 21.17 17.62
C LYS A 141 -1.70 22.68 17.36
N LEU A 142 -1.70 23.10 16.09
CA LEU A 142 -1.60 24.51 15.72
C LEU A 142 -2.94 25.24 15.68
N ALA A 143 -4.01 24.58 15.22
CA ALA A 143 -5.29 25.22 14.91
C ALA A 143 -6.51 24.43 15.43
N GLY A 144 -6.29 23.39 16.24
CA GLY A 144 -7.36 22.56 16.80
C GLY A 144 -7.92 21.52 15.81
N SER A 145 -8.85 20.69 16.29
CA SER A 145 -9.43 19.60 15.48
C SER A 145 -10.40 20.07 14.41
N SER A 146 -11.08 21.18 14.62
CA SER A 146 -12.02 21.78 13.65
C SER A 146 -11.32 22.29 12.39
N ALA A 147 -10.06 22.70 12.49
CA ALA A 147 -9.26 23.16 11.35
C ALA A 147 -9.02 22.06 10.30
N LEU A 148 -9.09 20.78 10.67
CA LEU A 148 -8.99 19.69 9.70
C LEU A 148 -10.16 19.64 8.70
N LEU A 149 -11.31 20.21 9.07
CA LEU A 149 -12.51 20.25 8.24
C LEU A 149 -12.58 21.51 7.37
N LYS A 150 -11.74 22.51 7.64
CA LYS A 150 -11.74 23.81 6.97
C LYS A 150 -10.58 23.89 5.98
N GLU A 151 -10.87 23.81 4.68
CA GLU A 151 -9.82 23.95 3.64
C GLU A 151 -9.07 25.28 3.73
N SER A 152 -9.77 26.39 4.07
CA SER A 152 -9.15 27.70 4.27
C SER A 152 -8.08 27.69 5.35
N ALA A 153 -8.34 27.04 6.49
CA ALA A 153 -7.37 26.91 7.58
C ALA A 153 -6.15 26.08 7.16
N LEU A 154 -6.35 25.02 6.38
CA LEU A 154 -5.25 24.23 5.83
C LEU A 154 -4.40 25.04 4.83
N HIS A 155 -5.03 25.84 3.98
CA HIS A 155 -4.35 26.73 3.03
C HIS A 155 -3.57 27.82 3.75
N GLU A 156 -4.13 28.43 4.78
CA GLU A 156 -3.44 29.46 5.57
C GLU A 156 -2.19 28.90 6.27
N LEU A 157 -2.33 27.74 6.92
CA LEU A 157 -1.19 27.06 7.56
C LEU A 157 -0.12 26.64 6.53
N ALA A 158 -0.54 26.21 5.33
CA ALA A 158 0.37 25.86 4.26
C ALA A 158 1.09 27.09 3.69
N GLY A 159 0.37 28.20 3.49
CA GLY A 159 0.92 29.48 3.04
C GLY A 159 1.94 30.06 4.02
N LYS A 160 1.74 29.83 5.33
CA LYS A 160 2.70 30.14 6.40
C LYS A 160 3.87 29.15 6.51
N GLY A 161 3.94 28.12 5.65
CA GLY A 161 4.97 27.07 5.72
C GLY A 161 4.88 26.15 6.94
N LEU A 162 3.81 26.24 7.72
CA LEU A 162 3.64 25.47 8.96
C LEU A 162 3.24 24.02 8.69
N ILE A 163 2.65 23.72 7.53
CA ILE A 163 2.36 22.37 7.11
C ILE A 163 2.67 22.21 5.61
N SER A 164 2.97 20.99 5.18
CA SER A 164 3.06 20.69 3.76
C SER A 164 1.65 20.66 3.15
N GLU A 165 1.47 21.34 2.02
CA GLU A 165 0.29 21.20 1.17
C GLU A 165 0.25 19.80 0.52
N TYR A 166 1.42 19.22 0.27
CA TYR A 166 1.57 17.92 -0.35
C TYR A 166 1.88 16.80 0.65
N ILE A 167 1.05 15.75 0.66
CA ILE A 167 1.23 14.57 1.52
C ILE A 167 1.73 13.35 0.71
N GLY A 168 1.77 13.46 -0.61
CA GLY A 168 2.17 12.34 -1.47
C GLY A 168 3.67 12.04 -1.41
N LEU A 169 4.08 11.11 -2.27
CA LEU A 169 5.47 10.65 -2.37
C LEU A 169 6.02 11.03 -3.75
N SER A 170 7.21 11.63 -3.78
CA SER A 170 7.95 11.79 -5.03
C SER A 170 8.47 10.44 -5.52
N LEU A 171 8.80 10.33 -6.81
CA LEU A 171 9.37 9.10 -7.39
C LEU A 171 10.67 8.70 -6.70
N SER A 172 11.51 9.68 -6.33
CA SER A 172 12.74 9.46 -5.55
C SER A 172 12.44 8.83 -4.19
N VAL A 173 11.43 9.33 -3.47
CA VAL A 173 11.01 8.78 -2.18
C VAL A 173 10.46 7.36 -2.33
N ILE A 174 9.64 7.10 -3.36
CA ILE A 174 9.14 5.74 -3.64
C ILE A 174 10.31 4.79 -3.95
N GLY A 175 11.24 5.24 -4.80
CA GLY A 175 12.45 4.49 -5.13
C GLY A 175 13.26 4.13 -3.89
N LYS A 176 13.48 5.09 -2.98
CA LYS A 176 14.17 4.86 -1.69
C LYS A 176 13.44 3.87 -0.79
N ILE A 177 12.12 3.98 -0.68
CA ILE A 177 11.31 3.09 0.19
C ILE A 177 11.29 1.66 -0.32
N LEU A 178 11.23 1.47 -1.64
CA LEU A 178 11.17 0.15 -2.27
C LEU A 178 12.55 -0.40 -2.68
N GLY A 179 13.62 0.38 -2.55
CA GLY A 179 14.95 0.00 -3.01
C GLY A 179 15.04 -0.20 -4.53
N VAL A 180 14.41 0.69 -5.30
CA VAL A 180 14.35 0.62 -6.78
C VAL A 180 14.70 1.96 -7.42
N SER A 181 15.04 1.95 -8.72
CA SER A 181 15.29 3.19 -9.48
C SER A 181 14.03 4.04 -9.64
N GLN A 182 14.18 5.33 -9.95
CA GLN A 182 13.03 6.23 -10.16
C GLN A 182 12.14 5.78 -11.33
N SER A 183 12.74 5.31 -12.43
CA SER A 183 12.01 4.77 -13.58
C SER A 183 11.19 3.54 -13.21
N GLN A 184 11.75 2.66 -12.37
CA GLN A 184 11.02 1.50 -11.86
C GLN A 184 9.93 1.91 -10.87
N ALA A 185 10.17 2.90 -10.02
CA ALA A 185 9.17 3.47 -9.12
C ALA A 185 7.97 4.06 -9.88
N ASP A 186 8.20 4.72 -11.02
CA ASP A 186 7.12 5.24 -11.88
C ASP A 186 6.31 4.10 -12.50
N ARG A 187 6.97 3.06 -13.04
CA ARG A 187 6.29 1.85 -13.55
C ARG A 187 5.44 1.18 -12.46
N ILE A 188 5.97 1.06 -11.25
CA ILE A 188 5.23 0.53 -10.10
C ILE A 188 4.03 1.42 -9.81
N LYS A 189 4.19 2.74 -9.75
CA LYS A 189 3.09 3.69 -9.49
C LYS A 189 1.97 3.55 -10.53
N VAL A 190 2.31 3.44 -11.82
CA VAL A 190 1.33 3.22 -12.90
C VAL A 190 0.58 1.90 -12.72
N ASN A 191 1.31 0.82 -12.41
CA ASN A 191 0.71 -0.49 -12.15
C ASN A 191 -0.19 -0.51 -10.90
N LEU A 192 0.19 0.20 -9.84
CA LEU A 192 -0.65 0.32 -8.64
C LEU A 192 -1.93 1.11 -8.93
N LYS A 193 -1.89 2.07 -9.84
CA LYS A 193 -3.09 2.80 -10.30
C LYS A 193 -4.01 1.87 -11.10
N SER A 194 -3.48 1.10 -12.06
CA SER A 194 -4.32 0.19 -12.87
C SER A 194 -5.00 -0.89 -12.04
N LEU A 195 -4.34 -1.36 -10.96
CA LEU A 195 -4.91 -2.32 -10.01
C LEU A 195 -5.78 -1.69 -8.92
N GLY A 196 -5.97 -0.36 -8.92
CA GLY A 196 -6.84 0.32 -7.97
C GLY A 196 -6.27 0.49 -6.54
N TYR A 197 -5.01 0.12 -6.29
CA TYR A 197 -4.37 0.30 -4.98
C TYR A 197 -4.09 1.77 -4.64
N VAL A 198 -3.96 2.63 -5.64
CA VAL A 198 -3.79 4.08 -5.48
C VAL A 198 -4.62 4.85 -6.51
N LYS A 199 -5.05 6.06 -6.14
CA LYS A 199 -5.59 7.05 -7.10
C LYS A 199 -4.54 8.13 -7.30
N LEU A 200 -4.24 8.45 -8.56
CA LEU A 200 -3.36 9.58 -8.90
C LEU A 200 -4.22 10.81 -9.19
N LYS A 201 -3.97 11.91 -8.47
CA LYS A 201 -4.51 13.24 -8.76
C LYS A 201 -3.40 14.08 -9.37
N VAL A 202 -3.54 14.45 -10.63
CA VAL A 202 -2.55 15.32 -11.29
C VAL A 202 -2.71 16.72 -10.70
N LYS A 203 -1.63 17.27 -10.16
CA LYS A 203 -1.59 18.66 -9.71
C LYS A 203 -0.95 19.51 -10.79
N HIS A 204 -1.47 20.72 -10.90
CA HIS A 204 -0.99 21.72 -11.84
C HIS A 204 -0.80 23.04 -11.08
N LYS A 205 0.26 23.76 -11.42
CA LYS A 205 0.45 25.15 -11.02
C LYS A 205 0.04 26.01 -12.21
N VAL A 206 -0.96 26.86 -12.02
CA VAL A 206 -1.31 27.88 -13.03
C VAL A 206 -0.17 28.89 -13.05
N ILE A 207 0.43 29.10 -14.22
CA ILE A 207 1.49 30.08 -14.44
C ILE A 207 0.84 31.43 -14.74
N CYS A 208 -0.05 31.45 -15.73
CA CYS A 208 -0.82 32.62 -16.14
C CYS A 208 -2.17 32.21 -16.74
N GLU A 209 -3.07 33.19 -16.81
CA GLU A 209 -4.31 33.12 -17.58
C GLU A 209 -4.11 33.86 -18.90
N LEU A 210 -4.70 33.32 -19.97
CA LEU A 210 -4.63 33.84 -21.32
C LEU A 210 -6.06 34.05 -21.84
N ASP A 211 -6.24 35.07 -22.66
CA ASP A 211 -7.51 35.31 -23.36
C ASP A 211 -7.71 34.32 -24.52
N GLU A 212 -6.62 33.87 -25.13
CA GLU A 212 -6.59 32.94 -26.26
C GLU A 212 -5.59 31.77 -26.02
N PRO A 213 -5.78 30.60 -26.68
CA PRO A 213 -4.89 29.47 -26.47
C PRO A 213 -3.54 29.68 -27.16
N ASP A 214 -2.50 29.99 -26.38
CA ASP A 214 -1.13 30.11 -26.88
C ASP A 214 -0.24 28.93 -26.46
N PHE A 215 -0.01 28.02 -27.41
CA PHE A 215 0.90 26.88 -27.21
C PHE A 215 2.37 27.22 -27.47
N THR A 216 2.67 28.38 -28.07
CA THR A 216 4.04 28.81 -28.37
C THR A 216 4.83 29.11 -27.10
N LEU A 217 4.14 29.49 -26.02
CA LEU A 217 4.71 29.68 -24.68
C LEU A 217 5.55 28.50 -24.19
N ILE A 218 5.21 27.27 -24.61
CA ILE A 218 5.95 26.05 -24.24
C ILE A 218 7.42 26.12 -24.68
N LYS A 219 7.72 26.77 -25.82
CA LYS A 219 9.08 26.89 -26.36
C LYS A 219 10.00 27.71 -25.47
N PHE A 220 9.44 28.63 -24.68
CA PHE A 220 10.19 29.50 -23.78
C PHE A 220 10.30 28.94 -22.36
N MET A 221 9.69 27.78 -22.10
CA MET A 221 9.71 27.16 -20.78
C MET A 221 10.83 26.12 -20.64
N PRO A 222 11.32 25.86 -19.42
CA PRO A 222 12.33 24.84 -19.17
C PRO A 222 11.93 23.46 -19.74
N PRO A 223 12.77 22.80 -20.55
CA PRO A 223 12.40 21.59 -21.30
C PRO A 223 12.12 20.35 -20.42
N ASN A 224 12.60 20.36 -19.17
CA ASN A 224 12.46 19.24 -18.23
C ASN A 224 11.13 19.22 -17.46
N ARG A 225 10.20 20.10 -17.84
CA ARG A 225 8.88 20.25 -17.20
C ARG A 225 7.79 20.05 -18.24
N ARG A 226 6.61 19.67 -17.78
CA ARG A 226 5.46 19.42 -18.66
C ARG A 226 4.47 20.57 -18.52
N TYR A 227 4.17 21.21 -19.63
CA TYR A 227 3.22 22.33 -19.69
C TYR A 227 1.98 21.93 -20.47
N SER A 228 0.89 22.62 -20.21
CA SER A 228 -0.36 22.45 -20.96
C SER A 228 -1.14 23.75 -20.94
N VAL A 229 -1.88 24.02 -22.01
CA VAL A 229 -2.91 25.06 -22.05
C VAL A 229 -4.25 24.35 -21.93
N VAL A 230 -5.11 24.80 -21.01
CA VAL A 230 -6.46 24.22 -20.85
C VAL A 230 -7.52 25.31 -20.79
N LYS A 231 -8.55 25.12 -21.61
CA LYS A 231 -9.75 25.94 -21.62
C LYS A 231 -10.53 25.80 -20.31
N LYS A 232 -10.91 26.93 -19.72
CA LYS A 232 -11.73 27.03 -18.51
C LYS A 232 -12.82 28.07 -18.73
N ILE A 233 -13.90 27.93 -17.96
CA ILE A 233 -14.96 28.93 -17.89
C ILE A 233 -14.91 29.54 -16.50
N LYS A 234 -14.63 30.84 -16.41
CA LYS A 234 -14.62 31.61 -15.15
C LYS A 234 -15.56 32.81 -15.30
N LYS A 235 -16.51 32.97 -14.37
CA LYS A 235 -17.46 34.09 -14.35
C LYS A 235 -18.14 34.34 -15.72
N LYS A 236 -18.59 33.27 -16.39
CA LYS A 236 -19.19 33.29 -17.75
C LYS A 236 -18.25 33.72 -18.89
N LYS A 237 -16.95 33.93 -18.63
CA LYS A 237 -15.93 34.16 -19.66
C LYS A 237 -15.11 32.89 -19.90
N VAL A 238 -14.74 32.65 -21.15
CA VAL A 238 -13.75 31.63 -21.50
C VAL A 238 -12.37 32.22 -21.21
N VAL A 239 -11.55 31.48 -20.45
CA VAL A 239 -10.16 31.80 -20.21
C VAL A 239 -9.32 30.54 -20.46
N TYR A 240 -8.06 30.72 -20.82
CA TYR A 240 -7.12 29.62 -21.01
C TYR A 240 -6.08 29.66 -19.90
N GLU A 241 -5.96 28.58 -19.14
CA GLU A 241 -4.93 28.47 -18.10
C GLU A 241 -3.68 27.84 -18.71
N PHE A 242 -2.59 28.60 -18.78
CA PHE A 242 -1.27 28.03 -19.02
C PHE A 242 -0.73 27.49 -17.71
N ARG A 243 -0.50 26.18 -17.65
CA ARG A 243 -0.21 25.49 -16.40
C ARG A 243 0.96 24.53 -16.53
N GLU A 244 1.82 24.55 -15.51
CA GLU A 244 2.88 23.57 -15.30
C GLU A 244 2.31 22.36 -14.56
N ARG A 245 2.55 21.16 -15.06
CA ARG A 245 2.28 19.93 -14.31
C ARG A 245 3.31 19.78 -13.21
N SER A 246 2.84 19.79 -11.97
CA SER A 246 3.67 19.52 -10.80
C SER A 246 3.71 18.02 -10.51
N PHE A 247 3.81 17.62 -9.24
CA PHE A 247 3.83 16.21 -8.84
C PHE A 247 2.42 15.59 -8.87
N ASP A 248 2.35 14.29 -9.20
CA ASP A 248 1.10 13.54 -9.05
C ASP A 248 0.85 13.27 -7.56
N GLU A 249 -0.29 13.69 -7.03
CA GLU A 249 -0.73 13.32 -5.69
C GLU A 249 -1.24 11.88 -5.67
N ILE A 250 -0.54 11.05 -4.90
CA ILE A 250 -0.90 9.66 -4.67
C ILE A 250 -1.85 9.60 -3.48
N VAL A 251 -3.10 9.26 -3.76
CA VAL A 251 -4.15 9.04 -2.77
C VAL A 251 -4.26 7.55 -2.48
N SER A 252 -4.08 7.18 -1.22
CA SER A 252 -4.18 5.80 -0.75
C SER A 252 -5.60 5.25 -0.99
N ARG A 253 -5.71 4.06 -1.59
CA ARG A 253 -6.98 3.32 -1.74
C ARG A 253 -6.99 1.98 -1.02
N MET A 254 -5.84 1.52 -0.55
CA MET A 254 -5.76 0.29 0.24
C MET A 254 -6.37 0.45 1.63
N GLU A 255 -7.04 -0.59 2.08
CA GLU A 255 -7.58 -0.67 3.42
C GLU A 255 -6.52 -1.10 4.43
N PHE A 256 -6.53 -0.44 5.59
CA PHE A 256 -5.67 -0.78 6.70
C PHE A 256 -6.44 -0.78 8.01
N LYS A 257 -6.33 -1.87 8.76
CA LYS A 257 -6.92 -1.98 10.11
C LYS A 257 -5.84 -1.94 11.18
N ASN A 258 -6.22 -1.45 12.36
CA ASN A 258 -5.41 -1.65 13.57
C ASN A 258 -5.74 -3.04 14.12
N GLN A 259 -4.75 -3.91 14.25
CA GLN A 259 -4.96 -5.28 14.73
C GLN A 259 -5.62 -5.33 16.11
N ARG A 260 -5.34 -4.37 17.01
CA ARG A 260 -6.02 -4.32 18.31
C ARG A 260 -7.53 -4.11 18.17
N ALA A 261 -7.95 -3.27 17.22
CA ALA A 261 -9.37 -3.05 16.94
C ALA A 261 -10.02 -4.31 16.35
N VAL A 262 -9.29 -5.06 15.51
CA VAL A 262 -9.78 -6.34 14.96
C VAL A 262 -9.95 -7.39 16.07
N VAL A 263 -8.94 -7.57 16.93
CA VAL A 263 -9.01 -8.52 18.06
C VAL A 263 -10.15 -8.19 19.00
N ARG A 264 -10.35 -6.89 19.31
CA ARG A 264 -11.48 -6.43 20.15
C ARG A 264 -12.84 -6.76 19.50
N LYS A 265 -13.00 -6.51 18.19
CA LYS A 265 -14.25 -6.80 17.47
C LYS A 265 -14.57 -8.30 17.43
N LEU A 266 -13.55 -9.15 17.42
CA LEU A 266 -13.71 -10.61 17.39
C LEU A 266 -13.94 -11.23 18.79
N GLY A 267 -14.05 -10.44 19.86
CA GLY A 267 -14.25 -10.96 21.22
C GLY A 267 -13.04 -11.69 21.82
N LEU A 268 -11.92 -11.80 21.09
CA LEU A 268 -10.73 -12.56 21.50
C LEU A 268 -9.84 -11.84 22.53
N GLY A 269 -10.32 -10.74 23.12
CA GLY A 269 -9.53 -9.84 23.97
C GLY A 269 -9.82 -9.89 25.47
N ALA A 270 -10.80 -10.68 25.92
CA ALA A 270 -11.35 -10.57 27.28
C ALA A 270 -10.98 -11.72 28.25
N ALA A 271 -10.07 -12.64 27.91
CA ALA A 271 -9.84 -13.86 28.70
C ALA A 271 -8.55 -13.87 29.55
N GLY A 272 -8.02 -12.74 30.05
CA GLY A 272 -6.72 -12.78 30.74
C GLY A 272 -6.36 -11.61 31.63
N GLY A 273 -7.31 -11.07 32.39
CA GLY A 273 -7.03 -10.01 33.37
C GLY A 273 -7.92 -10.15 34.59
N GLY A 274 -7.65 -11.18 35.40
CA GLY A 274 -8.45 -11.48 36.59
C GLY A 274 -7.82 -12.55 37.47
N SER A 275 -6.59 -12.33 37.92
CA SER A 275 -6.08 -12.93 39.16
C SER A 275 -5.18 -11.88 39.79
N LYS A 276 -5.76 -11.12 40.72
CA LYS A 276 -5.01 -10.45 41.79
C LYS A 276 -4.67 -11.49 42.84
#